data_AF-A0A510K349-F1
#
_entry.id   AF-A0A510K349-F1
#
_cell.length_a   1.000
_cell.length_b   1.000
_cell.length_c   1.000
_cell.angle_alpha   90.00
_cell.angle_beta   90.00
_cell.angle_gamma   90.00
#
_symmetry.space_group_name_H-M   'P 1'
#
loop_
_entity.id
_entity.type
_entity.pdbx_description
1 polymer ?
#
loop_
_entity_poly.entity_id
_entity_poly.type
_entity_poly.pdbx_seq_one_letter_code
_entity_poly.pdbx_strand_id
1 'polypeptide(L)'
;MNLKNLQQELFERKMNIMEYFGVAFDAFKILLKENKFLMFFSFLITFFTVTLVVVVQILKIVLEIGGWEQDVAAGLMIMSIILLLFNMISSFFKGYFFRKVAFKMENNKSNLKLSELFIKVVITLGICLVLGLVFFFVDDKVAGMLNFLLIVVYVWALLYIEGYYVRSFGLKESIEYSMELSKGNRTRVIVPMVLTVIVIILEVILLMFLLKDESEMITVMSILSFLVFLSITAIIIVYMEILNIVIFLNVENDYLKNKGEYSKFNLKNRQKNDNVLDDEFKSETENKDDNLE
;
A
#
# COMPACT_ATOMS: atom_id res chain seq x y z
N MET A 1 13.88 17.69 1.52
CA MET A 1 14.73 16.57 1.98
C MET A 1 15.36 15.86 0.78
N ASN A 2 16.58 15.34 0.90
CA ASN A 2 17.20 14.42 -0.06
C ASN A 2 17.06 12.97 0.43
N LEU A 3 17.43 11.97 -0.38
CA LEU A 3 17.28 10.55 -0.03
C LEU A 3 18.15 10.15 1.18
N LYS A 4 19.36 10.70 1.31
CA LYS A 4 20.28 10.40 2.42
C LYS A 4 19.70 10.83 3.77
N ASN A 5 19.15 12.05 3.87
CA ASN A 5 18.56 12.52 5.10
C ASN A 5 17.29 11.71 5.46
N LEU A 6 16.50 11.30 4.45
CA LEU A 6 15.33 10.44 4.65
C LEU A 6 15.73 9.09 5.26
N GLN A 7 16.83 8.51 4.77
CA GLN A 7 17.39 7.26 5.30
C GLN A 7 17.82 7.40 6.76
N GLN A 8 18.49 8.51 7.07
CA GLN A 8 18.92 8.82 8.42
C GLN A 8 17.73 8.84 9.39
N GLU A 9 16.67 9.60 9.07
CA GLU A 9 15.45 9.64 9.90
C GLU A 9 14.76 8.28 10.00
N LEU A 10 14.76 7.49 8.92
CA LEU A 10 14.09 6.18 8.86
C LEU A 10 14.79 5.12 9.72
N PHE A 11 16.12 5.17 9.82
CA PHE A 11 16.93 4.09 10.38
C PHE A 11 17.63 4.44 11.71
N GLU A 12 17.75 5.71 12.09
CA GLU A 12 18.41 6.07 13.35
C GLU A 12 17.54 5.79 14.56
N ARG A 13 16.27 6.22 14.52
CA ARG A 13 15.36 6.13 15.67
C ARG A 13 13.97 5.66 15.29
N LYS A 14 13.25 5.11 16.27
CA LYS A 14 11.84 4.75 16.13
C LYS A 14 10.98 6.01 16.12
N MET A 15 10.19 6.18 15.07
CA MET A 15 9.34 7.36 14.88
C MET A 15 8.04 7.30 15.67
N ASN A 16 7.49 8.48 15.95
CA ASN A 16 6.12 8.65 16.39
C ASN A 16 5.14 8.64 15.18
N ILE A 17 3.83 8.58 15.47
CA ILE A 17 2.82 8.42 14.41
C ILE A 17 2.77 9.63 13.45
N MET A 18 2.92 10.85 13.97
CA MET A 18 2.85 12.07 13.16
C MET A 18 4.09 12.26 12.29
N GLU A 19 5.26 11.86 12.78
CA GLU A 19 6.52 11.86 12.05
C GLU A 19 6.43 10.98 10.79
N TYR A 20 5.73 9.83 10.86
CA TYR A 20 5.56 8.98 9.68
C TYR A 20 4.90 9.71 8.51
N PHE A 21 3.89 10.56 8.75
CA PHE A 21 3.25 11.32 7.68
C PHE A 21 4.22 12.31 7.01
N GLY A 22 5.02 13.01 7.81
CA GLY A 22 6.05 13.93 7.32
C GLY A 22 7.12 13.23 6.48
N VAL A 23 7.69 12.15 7.03
CA VAL A 23 8.72 11.35 6.35
C VAL A 23 8.17 10.69 5.08
N ALA A 24 6.94 10.15 5.12
CA ALA A 24 6.29 9.60 3.93
C ALA A 24 6.01 10.67 2.87
N PHE A 25 5.71 11.90 3.26
CA PHE A 25 5.49 13.00 2.31
C PHE A 25 6.80 13.42 1.63
N ASP A 26 7.89 13.46 2.37
CA ASP A 26 9.21 13.72 1.78
C ASP A 26 9.68 12.56 0.89
N ALA A 27 9.41 11.31 1.28
CA ALA A 27 9.61 10.16 0.42
C ALA A 27 8.78 10.25 -0.88
N PHE A 28 7.51 10.62 -0.77
CA PHE A 28 6.61 10.80 -1.91
C PHE A 28 7.17 11.86 -2.88
N LYS A 29 7.63 13.02 -2.38
CA LYS A 29 8.28 14.05 -3.20
C LYS A 29 9.55 13.56 -3.90
N ILE A 30 10.40 12.82 -3.18
CA ILE A 30 11.63 12.26 -3.75
C ILE A 30 11.29 11.29 -4.89
N LEU A 31 10.31 10.41 -4.68
CA LEU A 31 9.85 9.47 -5.70
C LEU A 31 9.21 10.17 -6.90
N LEU A 32 8.43 11.24 -6.69
CA LEU A 32 7.90 12.06 -7.78
C LEU A 32 9.00 12.71 -8.63
N LYS A 33 10.12 13.12 -8.02
CA LYS A 33 11.22 13.75 -8.75
C LYS A 33 12.07 12.73 -9.49
N GLU A 34 12.44 11.65 -8.82
CA GLU A 34 13.46 10.71 -9.31
C GLU A 34 12.88 9.48 -10.01
N ASN A 35 11.65 9.08 -9.69
CA ASN A 35 10.97 7.88 -10.21
C ASN A 35 9.60 8.22 -10.84
N LYS A 36 9.56 9.27 -11.67
CA LYS A 36 8.33 9.80 -12.29
C LYS A 36 7.44 8.72 -12.92
N PHE A 37 8.03 7.82 -13.71
CA PHE A 37 7.27 6.75 -14.37
C PHE A 37 6.65 5.78 -13.37
N LEU A 38 7.40 5.38 -12.33
CA LEU A 38 6.87 4.49 -11.30
C LEU A 38 5.67 5.13 -10.61
N MET A 39 5.79 6.40 -10.22
CA MET A 39 4.71 7.15 -9.58
C MET A 39 3.51 7.33 -10.51
N PHE A 40 3.74 7.67 -11.78
CA PHE A 40 2.69 7.82 -12.79
C PHE A 40 1.91 6.51 -13.01
N PHE A 41 2.61 5.39 -13.19
CA PHE A 41 1.94 4.09 -13.34
C PHE A 41 1.22 3.65 -12.06
N SER A 42 1.76 3.96 -10.88
CA SER A 42 1.10 3.68 -9.60
C SER A 42 -0.21 4.46 -9.48
N PHE A 43 -0.17 5.75 -9.83
CA PHE A 43 -1.36 6.59 -9.91
C PHE A 43 -2.37 6.03 -10.92
N LEU A 44 -1.93 5.72 -12.14
CA LEU A 44 -2.81 5.26 -13.22
C LEU A 44 -3.52 3.94 -12.87
N ILE A 45 -2.77 2.96 -12.37
CA ILE A 45 -3.31 1.67 -11.95
C ILE A 45 -4.29 1.83 -10.80
N THR A 46 -3.95 2.67 -9.82
CA THR A 46 -4.83 2.95 -8.68
C THR A 46 -6.11 3.65 -9.15
N PHE A 47 -6.00 4.67 -9.98
CA PHE A 47 -7.12 5.40 -10.55
C PHE A 47 -8.08 4.48 -11.31
N PHE A 48 -7.56 3.62 -12.20
CA PHE A 48 -8.39 2.65 -12.91
C PHE A 48 -9.03 1.62 -11.96
N THR A 49 -8.30 1.15 -10.95
CA THR A 49 -8.84 0.21 -9.96
C THR A 49 -10.02 0.83 -9.21
N VAL A 50 -9.86 2.04 -8.67
CA VAL A 50 -10.92 2.74 -7.94
C VAL A 50 -12.10 3.02 -8.87
N THR A 51 -11.85 3.46 -10.10
CA THR A 51 -12.89 3.72 -11.10
C THR A 51 -13.70 2.45 -11.39
N LEU A 52 -13.04 1.32 -11.66
CA LEU A 52 -13.71 0.04 -11.93
C LEU A 52 -14.53 -0.43 -10.73
N VAL A 53 -13.99 -0.30 -9.51
CA VAL A 53 -14.73 -0.62 -8.28
C VAL A 53 -15.99 0.23 -8.17
N VAL A 54 -15.90 1.54 -8.38
CA VAL A 54 -17.07 2.42 -8.27
C VAL A 54 -18.10 2.11 -9.35
N VAL A 55 -17.69 1.86 -10.60
CA VAL A 55 -18.62 1.49 -11.69
C VAL A 55 -19.36 0.18 -11.37
N VAL A 56 -18.66 -0.83 -10.85
CA VAL A 56 -19.29 -2.09 -10.43
C VAL A 56 -20.30 -1.86 -9.30
N GLN A 57 -19.98 -1.01 -8.31
CA GLN A 57 -20.91 -0.70 -7.22
C GLN A 57 -22.14 0.08 -7.72
N ILE A 58 -21.97 1.04 -8.63
CA ILE A 58 -23.08 1.78 -9.23
C ILE A 58 -24.01 0.81 -9.98
N LEU A 59 -23.48 -0.06 -10.83
CA LEU A 59 -24.29 -1.06 -11.56
C LEU A 59 -25.03 -1.99 -10.61
N LYS A 60 -24.42 -2.38 -9.50
CA LYS A 60 -25.06 -3.20 -8.46
C LYS A 60 -26.24 -2.46 -7.82
N ILE A 61 -26.06 -1.20 -7.42
CA ILE A 61 -27.12 -0.36 -6.84
C ILE A 61 -28.26 -0.15 -7.83
N VAL A 62 -27.95 0.14 -9.09
CA VAL A 62 -28.97 0.32 -10.15
C VAL A 62 -29.80 -0.95 -10.33
N LEU A 63 -29.17 -2.14 -10.33
CA LEU A 63 -29.88 -3.41 -10.43
C LEU A 63 -30.76 -3.70 -9.19
N GLU A 64 -30.29 -3.33 -7.99
CA GLU A 64 -31.05 -3.49 -6.74
C GLU A 64 -32.29 -2.57 -6.69
N ILE A 65 -32.20 -1.35 -7.22
CA ILE A 65 -33.29 -0.36 -7.21
C ILE A 65 -34.24 -0.55 -8.41
N GLY A 66 -33.70 -0.71 -9.61
CA GLY A 66 -34.45 -0.77 -10.87
C GLY A 66 -35.11 -2.14 -11.14
N GLY A 67 -34.77 -3.16 -10.35
CA GLY A 67 -35.16 -4.53 -10.61
C GLY A 67 -34.24 -5.21 -11.64
N TRP A 68 -34.48 -6.50 -11.89
CA TRP A 68 -33.64 -7.31 -12.77
C TRP A 68 -33.81 -6.95 -14.25
N GLU A 69 -33.14 -5.88 -14.67
CA GLU A 69 -32.96 -5.55 -16.08
C GLU A 69 -31.79 -6.34 -16.68
N GLN A 70 -32.09 -7.10 -17.73
CA GLN A 70 -31.12 -8.03 -18.33
C GLN A 70 -29.84 -7.33 -18.82
N ASP A 71 -29.96 -6.14 -19.40
CA ASP A 71 -28.82 -5.39 -19.93
C ASP A 71 -27.90 -4.88 -18.81
N VAL A 72 -28.47 -4.38 -17.71
CA VAL A 72 -27.73 -3.94 -16.52
C VAL A 72 -27.04 -5.12 -15.85
N ALA A 73 -27.73 -6.26 -15.73
CA ALA A 73 -27.17 -7.49 -15.17
C ALA A 73 -26.00 -8.03 -16.01
N ALA A 74 -26.13 -8.03 -17.33
CA ALA A 74 -25.05 -8.41 -18.24
C ALA A 74 -23.84 -7.46 -18.13
N GLY A 75 -24.09 -6.15 -18.08
CA GLY A 75 -23.06 -5.14 -17.84
C GLY A 75 -22.32 -5.35 -16.52
N LEU A 76 -23.04 -5.64 -15.43
CA LEU A 76 -22.46 -5.93 -14.12
C LEU A 76 -21.55 -7.17 -14.17
N MET A 77 -21.97 -8.24 -14.83
CA MET A 77 -21.13 -9.45 -14.99
C MET A 77 -19.84 -9.13 -15.75
N ILE A 78 -19.94 -8.45 -16.90
CA ILE A 78 -18.78 -8.08 -17.72
C ILE A 78 -17.82 -7.19 -16.92
N MET A 79 -18.33 -6.15 -16.26
CA MET A 79 -17.50 -5.25 -15.46
C MET A 79 -16.86 -5.94 -14.26
N SER A 80 -17.54 -6.91 -13.65
CA SER A 80 -16.98 -7.72 -12.56
C SER A 80 -15.82 -8.60 -13.03
N ILE A 81 -15.93 -9.20 -14.22
CA ILE A 81 -14.85 -9.97 -14.83
C ILE A 81 -13.65 -9.07 -15.17
N ILE A 82 -13.91 -7.89 -15.75
CA ILE A 82 -12.87 -6.89 -16.04
C ILE A 82 -12.16 -6.46 -14.75
N LEU A 83 -12.92 -6.15 -13.69
CA LEU A 83 -12.37 -5.79 -12.38
C LEU A 83 -11.50 -6.92 -11.81
N LEU A 84 -11.93 -8.18 -11.91
CA LEU A 84 -11.16 -9.33 -11.46
C LEU A 84 -9.81 -9.43 -12.20
N LEU A 85 -9.82 -9.34 -13.53
CA LEU A 85 -8.60 -9.39 -14.34
C LEU A 85 -7.67 -8.22 -14.05
N PHE A 86 -8.22 -7.02 -13.91
CA PHE A 86 -7.45 -5.82 -13.59
C PHE A 86 -6.81 -5.92 -12.20
N ASN A 87 -7.53 -6.47 -11.21
CA ASN A 87 -7.01 -6.70 -9.87
C ASN A 87 -5.82 -7.67 -9.84
N MET A 88 -5.76 -8.64 -10.75
CA MET A 88 -4.59 -9.53 -10.88
C MET A 88 -3.35 -8.74 -11.35
N ILE A 89 -3.52 -7.89 -12.36
CA ILE A 89 -2.45 -7.05 -12.91
C ILE A 89 -2.00 -6.02 -11.87
N SER A 90 -2.94 -5.35 -11.22
CA SER A 90 -2.66 -4.33 -10.21
C SER A 90 -1.95 -4.91 -8.99
N SER A 91 -2.29 -6.14 -8.57
CA SER A 91 -1.63 -6.83 -7.46
C SER A 91 -0.15 -7.10 -7.75
N PHE A 92 0.19 -7.50 -8.98
CA PHE A 92 1.59 -7.67 -9.38
C PHE A 92 2.35 -6.35 -9.34
N PHE A 93 1.76 -5.29 -9.92
CA PHE A 93 2.38 -3.98 -9.93
C PHE A 93 2.56 -3.42 -8.52
N LYS A 94 1.59 -3.62 -7.63
CA LYS A 94 1.69 -3.23 -6.22
C LYS A 94 2.85 -3.93 -5.54
N GLY A 95 2.99 -5.25 -5.68
CA GLY A 95 4.15 -5.98 -5.16
C GLY A 95 5.48 -5.42 -5.70
N TYR A 96 5.54 -5.11 -6.99
CA TYR A 96 6.71 -4.49 -7.63
C TYR A 96 7.01 -3.10 -7.06
N PHE A 97 5.98 -2.27 -6.90
CA PHE A 97 6.06 -0.92 -6.34
C PHE A 97 6.64 -0.97 -4.92
N PHE A 98 6.04 -1.79 -4.05
CA PHE A 98 6.50 -1.97 -2.67
C PHE A 98 7.97 -2.35 -2.60
N ARG A 99 8.38 -3.37 -3.35
CA ARG A 99 9.78 -3.84 -3.35
C ARG A 99 10.74 -2.77 -3.88
N LYS A 100 10.37 -2.09 -4.97
CA LYS A 100 11.23 -1.08 -5.60
C LYS A 100 11.40 0.18 -4.74
N VAL A 101 10.32 0.65 -4.13
CA VAL A 101 10.36 1.80 -3.22
C VAL A 101 11.14 1.44 -1.96
N ALA A 102 10.90 0.27 -1.37
CA ALA A 102 11.64 -0.18 -0.19
C ALA A 102 13.14 -0.28 -0.47
N PHE A 103 13.55 -0.92 -1.56
CA PHE A 103 14.97 -1.03 -1.93
C PHE A 103 15.63 0.32 -2.17
N LYS A 104 14.91 1.27 -2.78
CA LYS A 104 15.41 2.62 -2.94
C LYS A 104 15.61 3.33 -1.60
N MET A 105 14.63 3.23 -0.71
CA MET A 105 14.74 3.78 0.65
C MET A 105 15.88 3.12 1.42
N GLU A 106 16.17 1.85 1.24
CA GLU A 106 17.28 1.16 1.89
C GLU A 106 18.66 1.35 1.22
N ASN A 107 18.73 2.10 0.11
CA ASN A 107 19.90 2.12 -0.77
C ASN A 107 20.38 0.70 -1.17
N ASN A 108 19.46 -0.25 -1.22
CA ASN A 108 19.76 -1.65 -1.47
C ASN A 108 19.73 -1.91 -2.98
N LYS A 109 20.92 -2.03 -3.58
CA LYS A 109 21.09 -2.35 -5.01
C LYS A 109 20.85 -3.83 -5.34
N SER A 110 20.24 -4.62 -4.45
CA SER A 110 19.98 -6.03 -4.74
C SER A 110 19.20 -6.19 -6.04
N ASN A 111 19.61 -7.16 -6.87
CA ASN A 111 18.91 -7.47 -8.11
C ASN A 111 17.47 -7.86 -7.79
N LEU A 112 16.53 -7.07 -8.29
CA LEU A 112 15.10 -7.30 -8.14
C LEU A 112 14.74 -8.60 -8.87
N LYS A 113 14.63 -9.71 -8.14
CA LYS A 113 14.25 -11.02 -8.69
C LYS A 113 12.76 -11.02 -9.01
N LEU A 114 12.41 -10.58 -10.22
CA LEU A 114 11.02 -10.54 -10.71
C LEU A 114 10.34 -11.90 -10.67
N SER A 115 11.07 -12.99 -10.92
CA SER A 115 10.53 -14.36 -10.84
C SER A 115 10.06 -14.72 -9.43
N GLU A 116 10.80 -14.31 -8.40
CA GLU A 116 10.42 -14.51 -7.00
C GLU A 116 9.16 -13.69 -6.67
N LEU A 117 9.12 -12.42 -7.07
CA LEU A 117 7.94 -11.57 -6.89
C LEU A 117 6.71 -12.18 -7.59
N PHE A 118 6.88 -12.69 -8.81
CA PHE A 118 5.80 -13.31 -9.57
C PHE A 118 5.19 -14.50 -8.83
N ILE A 119 6.02 -15.44 -8.32
CA ILE A 119 5.55 -16.59 -7.53
C ILE A 119 4.77 -16.10 -6.31
N LYS A 120 5.28 -15.08 -5.61
CA LYS A 120 4.62 -14.54 -4.42
C LYS A 120 3.25 -13.97 -4.72
N VAL A 121 3.11 -13.21 -5.81
CA VAL A 121 1.85 -12.65 -6.27
C VAL A 121 0.87 -13.76 -6.66
N VAL A 122 1.33 -14.80 -7.39
CA VAL A 122 0.47 -15.94 -7.76
C VAL A 122 -0.07 -16.67 -6.53
N ILE A 123 0.76 -16.88 -5.50
CA ILE A 123 0.33 -17.48 -4.23
C ILE A 123 -0.74 -16.60 -3.56
N THR A 124 -0.52 -15.29 -3.46
CA THR A 124 -1.51 -14.36 -2.89
C THR A 124 -2.83 -14.40 -3.67
N LEU A 125 -2.76 -14.39 -5.01
CA LEU A 125 -3.95 -14.47 -5.87
C LEU A 125 -4.71 -15.78 -5.66
N GLY A 126 -3.99 -16.91 -5.56
CA GLY A 126 -4.60 -18.21 -5.26
C GLY A 126 -5.36 -18.20 -3.95
N ILE A 127 -4.79 -17.60 -2.89
CA ILE A 127 -5.47 -17.45 -1.59
C ILE A 127 -6.71 -16.58 -1.72
N CYS A 128 -6.62 -15.43 -2.41
CA CYS A 128 -7.76 -14.55 -2.64
C CYS A 128 -8.90 -15.24 -3.40
N LEU A 129 -8.59 -16.06 -4.41
CA LEU A 129 -9.59 -16.82 -5.17
C LEU A 129 -10.27 -17.88 -4.30
N VAL A 130 -9.50 -18.63 -3.50
CA VAL A 130 -10.07 -19.62 -2.57
C VAL A 130 -10.98 -18.93 -1.54
N LEU A 131 -10.54 -17.82 -0.96
CA LEU A 131 -11.37 -17.03 -0.04
C LEU A 131 -12.64 -16.52 -0.74
N GLY A 132 -12.52 -15.98 -1.96
CA GLY A 132 -13.67 -15.53 -2.75
C GLY A 132 -14.69 -16.63 -3.03
N LEU A 133 -14.22 -17.86 -3.32
CA LEU A 133 -15.09 -19.02 -3.48
C LEU A 133 -15.79 -19.40 -2.17
N VAL A 134 -15.09 -19.36 -1.03
CA VAL A 134 -15.72 -19.58 0.28
C VAL A 134 -16.83 -18.55 0.50
N PHE A 135 -16.59 -17.27 0.24
CA PHE A 135 -17.61 -16.23 0.35
C PHE A 135 -18.81 -16.45 -0.58
N PHE A 136 -18.58 -17.02 -1.77
CA PHE A 136 -19.65 -17.30 -2.73
C PHE A 136 -20.62 -18.39 -2.26
N PHE A 137 -20.15 -19.39 -1.50
CA PHE A 137 -20.97 -20.52 -1.04
C PHE A 137 -21.63 -20.31 0.32
N VAL A 138 -21.30 -19.23 1.02
CA VAL A 138 -21.72 -18.97 2.40
C VAL A 138 -22.87 -17.97 2.39
N ASP A 139 -23.87 -18.16 3.25
CA ASP A 139 -24.99 -17.22 3.39
C ASP A 139 -24.52 -15.86 3.95
N ASP A 140 -25.29 -14.80 3.68
CA ASP A 140 -24.90 -13.42 4.02
C ASP A 140 -24.57 -13.20 5.51
N LYS A 141 -25.25 -13.91 6.43
CA LYS A 141 -24.99 -13.77 7.87
C LYS A 141 -23.65 -14.37 8.23
N VAL A 142 -23.36 -15.57 7.75
CA VAL A 142 -22.08 -16.25 7.99
C VAL A 142 -20.95 -15.52 7.26
N ALA A 143 -21.20 -14.96 6.06
CA ALA A 143 -20.26 -14.11 5.35
C ALA A 143 -19.89 -12.86 6.16
N GLY A 144 -20.87 -12.23 6.82
CA GLY A 144 -20.63 -11.13 7.76
C GLY A 144 -19.70 -11.52 8.92
N MET A 145 -19.95 -12.68 9.55
CA MET A 145 -19.08 -13.19 10.62
C MET A 145 -17.67 -13.51 10.13
N LEU A 146 -17.53 -14.12 8.95
CA LEU A 146 -16.23 -14.44 8.35
C LEU A 146 -15.44 -13.17 8.04
N ASN A 147 -16.08 -12.13 7.49
CA ASN A 147 -15.46 -10.82 7.27
C ASN A 147 -14.93 -10.22 8.58
N PHE A 148 -15.73 -10.26 9.66
CA PHE A 148 -15.27 -9.79 10.96
C PHE A 148 -14.04 -10.56 11.46
N LEU A 149 -14.04 -11.89 11.34
CA LEU A 149 -12.89 -12.72 11.72
C LEU A 149 -11.64 -12.40 10.88
N LEU A 150 -11.79 -12.18 9.58
CA LEU A 150 -10.68 -11.79 8.70
C LEU A 150 -10.09 -10.44 9.11
N ILE A 151 -10.93 -9.46 9.47
CA ILE A 151 -10.46 -8.16 9.99
C ILE A 151 -9.68 -8.35 11.29
N VAL A 152 -10.18 -9.18 12.21
CA VAL A 152 -9.47 -9.50 13.47
C VAL A 152 -8.10 -10.13 13.19
N VAL A 153 -8.05 -11.14 12.31
CA VAL A 153 -6.79 -11.78 11.91
C VAL A 153 -5.84 -10.78 11.26
N TYR A 154 -6.35 -9.92 10.38
CA TYR A 154 -5.56 -8.92 9.70
C TYR A 154 -4.91 -7.93 10.69
N VAL A 155 -5.71 -7.37 11.59
CA VAL A 155 -5.25 -6.44 12.64
C VAL A 155 -4.28 -7.12 13.61
N TRP A 156 -4.48 -8.41 13.88
CA TRP A 156 -3.68 -9.12 14.86
C TRP A 156 -2.32 -9.57 14.31
N ALA A 157 -2.26 -10.00 13.05
CA ALA A 157 -1.13 -10.73 12.48
C ALA A 157 -0.60 -10.20 11.13
N LEU A 158 -1.38 -9.48 10.33
CA LEU A 158 -1.04 -9.20 8.91
C LEU A 158 -0.76 -7.72 8.61
N LEU A 159 -0.66 -6.86 9.63
CA LEU A 159 -0.42 -5.41 9.45
C LEU A 159 0.91 -5.05 8.74
N TYR A 160 1.87 -5.97 8.71
CA TYR A 160 3.18 -5.79 8.08
C TYR A 160 3.44 -6.85 7.01
N ILE A 161 2.38 -7.43 6.44
CA ILE A 161 2.48 -8.49 5.44
C ILE A 161 3.15 -8.01 4.15
N GLU A 162 3.30 -6.70 3.96
CA GLU A 162 4.10 -6.08 2.90
C GLU A 162 5.56 -6.59 2.89
N GLY A 163 6.08 -7.00 4.05
CA GLY A 163 7.37 -7.68 4.17
C GLY A 163 7.47 -8.94 3.30
N TYR A 164 6.34 -9.60 3.01
CA TYR A 164 6.28 -10.72 2.07
C TYR A 164 6.78 -10.33 0.68
N TYR A 165 6.45 -9.13 0.17
CA TYR A 165 6.90 -8.69 -1.15
C TYR A 165 8.33 -8.15 -1.14
N VAL A 166 8.75 -7.54 -0.03
CA VAL A 166 10.06 -6.86 0.09
C VAL A 166 11.19 -7.85 0.39
N ARG A 167 10.95 -8.80 1.29
CA ARG A 167 11.96 -9.75 1.79
C ARG A 167 11.90 -11.08 1.04
N SER A 168 12.88 -11.94 1.27
CA SER A 168 12.99 -13.23 0.58
C SER A 168 12.22 -14.38 1.25
N PHE A 169 11.54 -14.12 2.37
CA PHE A 169 10.84 -15.15 3.15
C PHE A 169 9.66 -15.75 2.39
N GLY A 170 9.30 -16.99 2.74
CA GLY A 170 8.05 -17.60 2.33
C GLY A 170 6.83 -16.98 3.00
N LEU A 171 5.63 -17.39 2.59
CA LEU A 171 4.37 -16.85 3.13
C LEU A 171 4.25 -17.07 4.65
N LYS A 172 4.51 -18.30 5.12
CA LYS A 172 4.42 -18.67 6.54
C LYS A 172 5.36 -17.80 7.39
N GLU A 173 6.63 -17.74 7.00
CA GLU A 173 7.64 -16.93 7.67
C GLU A 173 7.26 -15.44 7.67
N SER A 174 6.63 -14.95 6.59
CA SER A 174 6.19 -13.56 6.49
C SER A 174 5.01 -13.25 7.41
N ILE A 175 4.10 -14.20 7.64
CA ILE A 175 3.01 -14.06 8.61
C ILE A 175 3.57 -14.04 10.04
N GLU A 176 4.48 -14.96 10.36
CA GLU A 176 5.15 -14.99 11.67
C GLU A 176 5.91 -13.69 11.94
N TYR A 177 6.66 -13.22 10.93
CA TYR A 177 7.40 -11.96 11.00
C TYR A 177 6.46 -10.76 11.17
N SER A 178 5.40 -10.67 10.37
CA SER A 178 4.40 -9.61 10.49
C SER A 178 3.71 -9.61 11.87
N MET A 179 3.45 -10.79 12.43
CA MET A 179 2.90 -10.93 13.77
C MET A 179 3.88 -10.43 14.85
N GLU A 180 5.17 -10.71 14.70
CA GLU A 180 6.20 -10.18 15.60
C GLU A 180 6.32 -8.66 15.49
N LEU A 181 6.39 -8.10 14.28
CA LEU A 181 6.41 -6.65 14.05
C LEU A 181 5.13 -5.98 14.57
N SER A 182 3.98 -6.65 14.52
CA SER A 182 2.71 -6.12 15.04
C SER A 182 2.73 -5.90 16.55
N LYS A 183 3.50 -6.68 17.32
CA LYS A 183 3.54 -6.55 18.79
C LYS A 183 4.10 -5.19 19.19
N GLY A 184 3.25 -4.36 19.81
CA GLY A 184 3.63 -3.00 20.25
C GLY A 184 3.69 -1.94 19.15
N ASN A 185 3.37 -2.28 17.89
CA ASN A 185 3.43 -1.33 16.77
C ASN A 185 2.12 -1.18 15.98
N ARG A 186 1.07 -1.97 16.30
CA ARG A 186 -0.22 -1.98 15.55
C ARG A 186 -0.80 -0.59 15.25
N THR A 187 -0.79 0.30 16.24
CA THR A 187 -1.39 1.64 16.12
C THR A 187 -0.73 2.48 15.03
N ARG A 188 0.54 2.22 14.71
CA ARG A 188 1.28 2.93 13.66
C ARG A 188 0.70 2.70 12.26
N VAL A 189 0.10 1.53 12.02
CA VAL A 189 -0.57 1.19 10.75
C VAL A 189 -2.07 1.47 10.82
N ILE A 190 -2.71 1.15 11.95
CA ILE A 190 -4.17 1.30 12.11
C ILE A 190 -4.59 2.77 12.05
N VAL A 191 -3.87 3.69 12.70
CA VAL A 191 -4.24 5.11 12.73
C VAL A 191 -4.28 5.71 11.32
N PRO A 192 -3.22 5.59 10.49
CA PRO A 192 -3.29 6.01 9.10
C PRO A 192 -4.43 5.35 8.31
N MET A 193 -4.63 4.04 8.47
CA MET A 193 -5.70 3.32 7.76
C MET A 193 -7.09 3.88 8.08
N VAL A 194 -7.38 4.11 9.37
CA VAL A 194 -8.66 4.68 9.82
C VAL A 194 -8.84 6.11 9.28
N LEU A 195 -7.79 6.93 9.29
CA LEU A 195 -7.84 8.29 8.73
C LEU A 195 -8.18 8.27 7.24
N THR A 196 -7.60 7.35 6.46
CA THR A 196 -7.93 7.20 5.04
C THR A 196 -9.39 6.82 4.82
N VAL A 197 -9.92 5.87 5.62
CA VAL A 197 -11.33 5.48 5.54
C VAL A 197 -12.25 6.67 5.83
N ILE A 198 -11.94 7.48 6.83
CA ILE A 198 -12.71 8.69 7.16
C ILE A 198 -12.71 9.67 5.97
N VAL A 199 -11.56 9.91 5.35
CA VAL A 199 -11.46 10.81 4.18
C VAL A 199 -12.30 10.29 3.01
N ILE A 200 -12.25 9.00 2.71
CA ILE A 200 -13.06 8.40 1.65
C ILE A 200 -14.56 8.53 1.95
N ILE A 201 -14.99 8.32 3.19
CA ILE A 201 -16.40 8.50 3.58
C ILE A 201 -16.85 9.96 3.36
N LEU A 202 -16.01 10.94 3.75
CA LEU A 202 -16.31 12.35 3.54
C LEU A 202 -16.39 12.70 2.04
N GLU A 203 -15.50 12.16 1.22
CA GLU A 203 -15.54 12.30 -0.25
C GLU A 203 -16.85 11.75 -0.83
N VAL A 204 -17.31 10.58 -0.38
CA VAL A 204 -18.58 9.98 -0.82
C VAL A 204 -19.78 10.84 -0.43
N ILE A 205 -19.81 11.35 0.81
CA ILE A 205 -20.90 12.24 1.29
C ILE A 205 -20.95 13.51 0.43
N LEU A 206 -19.79 14.11 0.14
CA LEU A 206 -19.69 15.31 -0.68
C LEU A 206 -20.18 15.06 -2.12
N LEU A 207 -19.83 13.91 -2.69
CA LEU A 207 -20.30 13.50 -4.02
C LEU A 207 -21.83 13.34 -4.07
N MET A 208 -22.43 12.70 -3.05
CA MET A 208 -23.89 12.57 -2.96
C MET A 208 -24.59 13.93 -2.91
N PHE A 209 -24.00 14.92 -2.24
CA PHE A 209 -24.55 16.27 -2.18
C PHE A 209 -24.51 16.96 -3.56
N LEU A 210 -23.41 16.80 -4.30
CA LEU A 210 -23.24 17.40 -5.64
C LEU A 210 -24.18 16.80 -6.69
N LEU A 211 -24.52 15.52 -6.57
CA LEU A 211 -25.39 14.79 -7.51
C LEU A 211 -26.89 14.98 -7.28
N LYS A 212 -27.30 15.84 -6.32
CA LYS A 212 -28.70 15.99 -5.91
C LYS A 212 -29.56 16.82 -6.87
N ASP A 213 -28.96 17.61 -7.76
CA ASP A 213 -29.66 18.57 -8.62
C ASP A 213 -29.72 18.07 -10.08
N GLU A 214 -30.93 18.03 -10.65
CA GLU A 214 -31.27 17.28 -11.87
C GLU A 214 -31.06 18.06 -13.19
N SER A 215 -30.49 19.27 -13.16
CA SER A 215 -30.28 20.02 -14.41
C SER A 215 -29.17 19.42 -15.29
N GLU A 216 -29.35 19.40 -16.61
CA GLU A 216 -28.38 18.80 -17.55
C GLU A 216 -26.97 19.42 -17.48
N MET A 217 -26.86 20.73 -17.21
CA MET A 217 -25.57 21.41 -17.00
C MET A 217 -24.87 20.92 -15.73
N ILE A 218 -25.65 20.61 -14.69
CA ILE A 218 -25.15 20.05 -13.44
C ILE A 218 -24.69 18.61 -13.64
N THR A 219 -25.30 17.82 -14.53
CA THR A 219 -24.85 16.45 -14.83
C THR A 219 -23.41 16.41 -15.37
N VAL A 220 -23.06 17.27 -16.33
CA VAL A 220 -21.69 17.33 -16.87
C VAL A 220 -20.69 17.81 -15.80
N MET A 221 -21.05 18.83 -15.03
CA MET A 221 -20.20 19.33 -13.94
C MET A 221 -20.03 18.29 -12.82
N SER A 222 -21.04 17.46 -12.59
CA SER A 222 -21.00 16.39 -11.60
C SER A 222 -20.10 15.25 -12.04
N ILE A 223 -20.13 14.86 -13.32
CA ILE A 223 -19.20 13.87 -13.88
C ILE A 223 -17.76 14.38 -13.80
N LEU A 224 -17.51 15.65 -14.13
CA LEU A 224 -16.19 16.24 -14.04
C LEU A 224 -15.69 16.29 -12.59
N SER A 225 -16.55 16.71 -11.66
CA SER A 225 -16.25 16.72 -10.22
C SER A 225 -15.93 15.32 -9.72
N PHE A 226 -16.71 14.32 -10.13
CA PHE A 226 -16.49 12.91 -9.79
C PHE A 226 -15.12 12.40 -10.27
N LEU A 227 -14.71 12.73 -11.50
CA LEU A 227 -13.38 12.36 -12.01
C LEU A 227 -12.25 13.02 -11.22
N VAL A 228 -12.43 14.27 -10.79
CA VAL A 228 -11.47 14.98 -9.93
C VAL A 228 -11.38 14.28 -8.57
N PHE A 229 -12.50 13.90 -7.96
CA PHE A 229 -12.49 13.14 -6.70
C PHE A 229 -11.75 11.81 -6.84
N LEU A 230 -12.06 11.01 -7.87
CA LEU A 230 -11.36 9.76 -8.12
C LEU A 230 -9.84 9.95 -8.29
N SER A 231 -9.44 11.04 -8.93
CA SER A 231 -8.02 11.40 -9.09
C SER A 231 -7.36 11.71 -7.74
N ILE A 232 -8.04 12.48 -6.88
CA ILE A 232 -7.56 12.80 -5.53
C ILE A 232 -7.45 11.52 -4.68
N THR A 233 -8.51 10.69 -4.68
CA THR A 233 -8.51 9.39 -3.98
C THR A 233 -7.34 8.51 -4.42
N ALA A 234 -7.06 8.45 -5.73
CA ALA A 234 -5.94 7.68 -6.25
C ALA A 234 -4.57 8.21 -5.76
N ILE A 235 -4.39 9.53 -5.71
CA ILE A 235 -3.17 10.15 -5.17
C ILE A 235 -3.01 9.83 -3.69
N ILE A 236 -4.10 9.93 -2.91
CA ILE A 236 -4.10 9.60 -1.48
C ILE A 236 -3.71 8.14 -1.28
N ILE A 237 -4.30 7.20 -2.02
CA ILE A 237 -3.97 5.78 -1.91
C ILE A 237 -2.49 5.53 -2.21
N VAL A 238 -1.92 6.10 -3.28
CA VAL A 238 -0.50 5.94 -3.60
C VAL A 238 0.40 6.52 -2.49
N TYR A 239 0.02 7.66 -1.92
CA TYR A 239 0.71 8.22 -0.76
C TYR A 239 0.65 7.27 0.45
N MET A 240 -0.51 6.67 0.73
CA MET A 240 -0.69 5.71 1.82
C MET A 240 0.14 4.43 1.62
N GLU A 241 0.34 3.98 0.38
CA GLU A 241 1.24 2.87 0.09
C GLU A 241 2.69 3.21 0.46
N ILE A 242 3.16 4.42 0.16
CA ILE A 242 4.49 4.90 0.56
C ILE A 242 4.58 5.02 2.08
N LEU A 243 3.54 5.54 2.73
CA LEU A 243 3.47 5.62 4.19
C LEU A 243 3.60 4.24 4.85
N ASN A 244 2.91 3.22 4.31
CA ASN A 244 3.03 1.85 4.81
C ASN A 244 4.47 1.30 4.66
N ILE A 245 5.16 1.62 3.57
CA ILE A 245 6.56 1.21 3.37
C ILE A 245 7.47 1.89 4.39
N VAL A 246 7.28 3.19 4.62
CA VAL A 246 8.05 3.96 5.62
C VAL A 246 7.83 3.39 7.02
N ILE A 247 6.58 3.11 7.41
CA ILE A 247 6.25 2.51 8.70
C ILE A 247 6.89 1.13 8.82
N PHE A 248 6.75 0.28 7.78
CA PHE A 248 7.33 -1.06 7.75
C PHE A 248 8.85 -1.01 7.95
N LEU A 249 9.57 -0.20 7.16
CA LEU A 249 11.04 -0.12 7.23
C LEU A 249 11.53 0.40 8.59
N ASN A 250 10.86 1.40 9.17
CA ASN A 250 11.23 1.93 10.48
C ASN A 250 10.98 0.93 11.61
N VAL A 251 9.81 0.29 11.62
CA VAL A 251 9.43 -0.71 12.63
C VAL A 251 10.31 -1.94 12.55
N GLU A 252 10.58 -2.41 11.33
CA GLU A 252 11.51 -3.50 11.08
C GLU A 252 12.92 -3.15 11.56
N ASN A 253 13.41 -1.95 11.27
CA ASN A 253 14.73 -1.53 11.70
C ASN A 253 14.87 -1.49 13.23
N ASP A 254 13.89 -0.94 13.93
CA ASP A 254 13.83 -0.96 15.41
C ASP A 254 13.82 -2.39 15.95
N TYR A 255 13.00 -3.26 15.36
CA TYR A 255 12.93 -4.67 15.74
C TYR A 255 14.29 -5.39 15.58
N LEU A 256 14.97 -5.19 14.46
CA LEU A 256 16.27 -5.81 14.16
C LEU A 256 17.38 -5.31 15.10
N LYS A 257 17.42 -4.00 15.40
CA LYS A 257 18.34 -3.42 16.38
C LYS A 257 18.16 -4.04 17.76
N ASN A 258 16.91 -4.25 18.19
CA ASN A 258 16.60 -4.79 19.51
C ASN A 258 16.88 -6.29 19.65
N LYS A 259 16.74 -7.09 18.59
CA LYS A 259 17.01 -8.54 18.64
C LYS A 259 18.48 -8.91 18.43
N GLY A 260 19.32 -8.03 17.88
CA GLY A 260 20.67 -8.39 17.42
C GLY A 260 20.67 -9.44 16.29
N GLU A 261 19.49 -9.79 15.77
CA GLU A 261 19.26 -10.84 14.77
C GLU A 261 19.23 -10.24 13.35
N TYR A 262 20.33 -9.66 12.89
CA TYR A 262 20.51 -9.38 11.46
C TYR A 262 20.66 -10.68 10.64
N SER A 263 21.06 -11.78 11.29
CA SER A 263 21.46 -13.03 10.63
C SER A 263 20.31 -14.02 10.36
N LYS A 264 19.27 -14.05 11.20
CA LYS A 264 18.19 -15.05 11.12
C LYS A 264 17.30 -14.90 9.88
N PHE A 265 17.25 -13.68 9.34
CA PHE A 265 16.35 -13.27 8.26
C PHE A 265 17.09 -12.95 6.96
N ASN A 266 18.30 -13.48 6.76
CA ASN A 266 19.07 -13.32 5.51
C ASN A 266 19.25 -11.85 5.04
N LEU A 267 19.39 -10.91 5.96
CA LEU A 267 19.68 -9.49 5.65
C LEU A 267 21.14 -9.26 5.25
N LYS A 268 21.79 -10.24 4.62
CA LYS A 268 23.24 -10.26 4.30
C LYS A 268 23.70 -9.06 3.46
N ASN A 269 22.77 -8.41 2.75
CA ASN A 269 23.05 -7.19 1.97
C ASN A 269 23.01 -5.90 2.80
N ARG A 270 22.36 -5.89 3.98
CA ARG A 270 22.27 -4.71 4.86
C ARG A 270 23.58 -4.48 5.63
N GLN A 271 24.20 -5.54 6.19
CA GLN A 271 25.52 -5.44 6.84
C GLN A 271 26.59 -4.81 5.93
N LYS A 272 26.55 -5.08 4.63
CA LYS A 272 27.49 -4.48 3.68
C LYS A 272 27.22 -2.99 3.45
N ASN A 273 25.96 -2.56 3.55
CA ASN A 273 25.55 -1.17 3.35
C ASN A 273 25.67 -0.33 4.63
N ASP A 274 25.41 -0.92 5.80
CA ASP A 274 25.57 -0.26 7.11
C ASP A 274 27.04 0.12 7.33
N ASN A 275 27.98 -0.77 6.99
CA ASN A 275 29.42 -0.46 7.01
C ASN A 275 29.80 0.69 6.06
N VAL A 276 29.15 0.77 4.89
CA VAL A 276 29.41 1.84 3.90
C VAL A 276 28.81 3.18 4.33
N LEU A 277 27.65 3.17 4.99
CA LEU A 277 27.03 4.36 5.57
C LEU A 277 27.83 4.89 6.76
N ASP A 278 28.31 4.00 7.64
CA ASP A 278 29.18 4.36 8.77
C ASP A 278 30.53 4.93 8.29
N ASP A 279 31.11 4.35 7.22
CA ASP A 279 32.35 4.83 6.62
C ASP A 279 32.17 6.19 5.90
N GLU A 280 31.07 6.39 5.17
CA GLU A 280 30.75 7.71 4.56
C GLU A 280 30.54 8.77 5.64
N PHE A 281 29.81 8.45 6.73
CA PHE A 281 29.55 9.40 7.82
C PHE A 281 30.81 9.80 8.57
N LYS A 282 31.73 8.85 8.83
CA LYS A 282 33.03 9.13 9.45
C LYS A 282 33.92 10.00 8.56
N SER A 283 33.96 9.71 7.25
CA SER A 283 34.76 10.46 6.29
C SER A 283 34.30 11.91 6.09
N GLU A 284 33.01 12.21 6.30
CA GLU A 284 32.47 13.57 6.27
C GLU A 284 32.72 14.35 7.57
N THR A 285 32.86 13.67 8.71
CA THR A 285 33.28 14.30 9.97
C THR A 285 34.79 14.57 10.04
N GLU A 286 35.64 13.67 9.56
CA GLU A 286 37.10 13.88 9.54
C GLU A 286 37.50 15.01 8.57
N ASN A 287 36.86 15.12 7.40
CA ASN A 287 37.15 16.21 6.45
C ASN A 287 36.69 17.62 6.91
N LYS A 288 35.90 17.72 7.97
CA LYS A 288 35.50 19.02 8.54
C LYS A 288 36.48 19.52 9.61
N ASP A 289 37.19 18.63 10.28
CA ASP A 289 38.17 19.01 11.30
C ASP A 289 39.54 19.37 10.67
N ASP A 290 39.89 18.82 9.50
CA ASP A 290 41.14 19.13 8.78
C ASP A 290 41.14 20.46 7.99
N ASN A 291 40.04 21.23 8.02
CA ASN A 291 39.92 22.53 7.33
C ASN A 291 39.96 23.74 8.28
N LEU A 292 40.50 23.57 9.50
CA LEU A 292 40.62 24.63 10.51
C LEU A 292 42.05 24.91 11.01
N GLU A 293 43.09 24.48 10.28
CA GLU A 293 44.48 24.96 10.49
C GLU A 293 45.00 25.77 9.29
#